data_AF-A0A8F5VQC5-F1
#
_entry.id   AF-A0A8F5VQC5-F1
#
_cell.length_a   1.000
_cell.length_b   1.000
_cell.length_c   1.000
_cell.angle_alpha   90.00
_cell.angle_beta   90.00
_cell.angle_gamma   90.00
#
_symmetry.space_group_name_H-M   'P 1'
#
loop_
_entity.id
_entity.type
_entity.pdbx_description
1 polymer ?
#
loop_
_entity_poly.entity_id
_entity_poly.type
_entity_poly.pdbx_seq_one_letter_code
_entity_poly.pdbx_strand_id
1 'polypeptide(L)'
;MRDNELSLRKEDLISIGVESINQIYDLLPTPISKDVILDDHLYNIYQESYRCLCFSLFDAGIILIGQLLEKTLKIIILLKTGEVKTGTMGSAIQYAFNNNLLFLEDISFLRFFTKKFRNPYTHLNLKEIIGYHPIPIFKYSTGKTIEDLIYNTQLIMKKIREGKVNPHFVDASSDSLLASMVKPEIDKKKALFCAWIAYMKFEEMAKIYIKPKDFENYIEKFGSPYDKIASITTNEDSD
;
A
#
# COMPACT_ATOMS: atom_id res chain seq x y z
N MET A 1 -2.02 -20.44 -31.28
CA MET A 1 -2.30 -20.91 -29.90
C MET A 1 -2.82 -19.70 -29.16
N ARG A 2 -3.99 -19.82 -28.51
CA ARG A 2 -4.82 -18.68 -28.10
C ARG A 2 -4.15 -17.89 -26.98
N ASP A 3 -3.99 -16.60 -27.25
CA ASP A 3 -3.72 -15.55 -26.27
C ASP A 3 -4.90 -15.45 -25.31
N ASN A 4 -4.70 -15.91 -24.07
CA ASN A 4 -5.56 -15.57 -22.95
C ASN A 4 -5.06 -14.24 -22.39
N GLU A 5 -5.37 -13.15 -23.08
CA GLU A 5 -5.26 -11.81 -22.51
C GLU A 5 -6.31 -11.66 -21.41
N LEU A 6 -5.86 -11.80 -20.16
CA LEU A 6 -6.59 -11.33 -18.99
C LEU A 6 -6.55 -9.78 -18.97
N SER A 7 -7.22 -9.16 -19.93
CA SER A 7 -7.63 -7.76 -19.80
C SER A 7 -8.70 -7.72 -18.70
N LEU A 8 -8.42 -7.15 -17.53
CA LEU A 8 -9.47 -6.93 -16.53
C LEU A 8 -10.48 -5.93 -17.09
N ARG A 9 -11.56 -6.43 -17.68
CA ARG A 9 -12.71 -5.61 -18.02
C ARG A 9 -13.50 -5.37 -16.74
N LYS A 10 -14.05 -4.17 -16.59
CA LYS A 10 -14.95 -3.81 -15.48
C LYS A 10 -16.04 -4.88 -15.27
N GLU A 11 -16.48 -5.50 -16.35
CA GLU A 11 -17.48 -6.59 -16.41
C GLU A 11 -17.04 -7.89 -15.70
N ASP A 12 -15.76 -8.26 -15.76
CA ASP A 12 -15.26 -9.52 -15.16
C ASP A 12 -15.25 -9.46 -13.63
N LEU A 13 -15.00 -8.27 -13.06
CA LEU A 13 -15.01 -8.01 -11.62
C LEU A 13 -16.43 -7.89 -11.05
N ILE A 14 -17.40 -7.46 -11.87
CA ILE A 14 -18.82 -7.32 -11.50
C ILE A 14 -19.48 -8.69 -11.27
N SER A 15 -18.98 -9.75 -11.91
CA SER A 15 -19.50 -11.11 -11.76
C SER A 15 -19.39 -11.70 -10.33
N ILE A 16 -18.62 -11.05 -9.45
CA ILE A 16 -18.35 -11.48 -8.06
C ILE A 16 -19.40 -10.93 -7.07
N GLY A 17 -20.40 -10.17 -7.54
CA GLY A 17 -21.64 -9.96 -6.79
C GLY A 17 -21.53 -9.11 -5.51
N VAL A 18 -20.63 -8.13 -5.47
CA VAL A 18 -20.50 -7.22 -4.32
C VAL A 18 -20.76 -5.77 -4.77
N GLU A 19 -21.92 -5.22 -4.41
CA GLU A 19 -22.30 -3.82 -4.71
C GLU A 19 -21.28 -2.79 -4.18
N SER A 20 -20.45 -3.13 -3.19
CA SER A 20 -19.40 -2.27 -2.64
C SER A 20 -18.10 -2.21 -3.47
N ILE A 21 -17.84 -3.17 -4.37
CA ILE A 21 -16.65 -3.16 -5.23
C ILE A 21 -16.72 -2.00 -6.23
N ASN A 22 -17.92 -1.71 -6.75
CA ASN A 22 -18.14 -0.61 -7.70
C ASN A 22 -17.73 0.75 -7.13
N GLN A 23 -18.01 1.00 -5.84
CA GLN A 23 -17.68 2.28 -5.20
C GLN A 23 -16.18 2.48 -4.98
N ILE A 24 -15.42 1.41 -4.70
CA ILE A 24 -13.96 1.51 -4.53
C ILE A 24 -13.28 1.63 -5.89
N TYR A 25 -13.75 0.88 -6.88
CA TYR A 25 -13.21 0.91 -8.23
C TYR A 25 -13.26 2.31 -8.84
N ASP A 26 -14.37 3.02 -8.67
CA ASP A 26 -14.54 4.39 -9.17
C ASP A 26 -13.65 5.42 -8.43
N LEU A 27 -13.07 5.06 -7.27
CA LEU A 27 -12.14 5.90 -6.50
C LEU A 27 -10.66 5.60 -6.78
N LEU A 28 -10.35 4.49 -7.45
CA LEU A 28 -8.99 4.13 -7.83
C LEU A 28 -8.58 4.80 -9.15
N PRO A 29 -7.29 5.08 -9.35
CA PRO A 29 -6.81 5.56 -10.64
C PRO A 29 -7.08 4.51 -11.73
N THR A 30 -7.22 4.97 -12.97
CA THR A 30 -7.40 4.08 -14.12
C THR A 30 -6.27 3.05 -14.20
N PRO A 31 -6.58 1.76 -14.43
CA PRO A 31 -5.55 0.75 -14.52
C PRO A 31 -4.49 1.06 -15.58
N ILE A 32 -3.21 0.97 -15.19
CA ILE A 32 -2.08 1.09 -16.12
C ILE A 32 -2.08 -0.09 -17.09
N SER A 33 -1.98 0.20 -18.40
CA SER A 33 -1.87 -0.84 -19.43
C SER A 33 -0.56 -1.61 -19.31
N LYS A 34 -0.59 -2.90 -19.67
CA LYS A 34 0.61 -3.74 -19.80
C LYS A 34 1.65 -3.13 -20.72
N ASP A 35 1.24 -2.44 -21.78
CA ASP A 35 2.16 -1.84 -22.77
C ASP A 35 3.06 -0.76 -22.17
N VAL A 36 2.66 -0.17 -21.03
CA VAL A 36 3.46 0.81 -20.30
C VAL A 36 4.52 0.14 -19.43
N ILE A 37 4.27 -1.10 -18.99
CA ILE A 37 5.09 -1.83 -18.02
C ILE A 37 5.76 -2.98 -18.76
N LEU A 38 6.96 -2.70 -19.28
CA LEU A 38 7.71 -3.62 -20.14
C LEU A 38 8.17 -4.91 -19.43
N ASP A 39 8.11 -4.96 -18.11
CA ASP A 39 8.48 -6.12 -17.30
C ASP A 39 7.23 -6.84 -16.75
N ASP A 40 7.05 -8.10 -17.14
CA ASP A 40 5.91 -8.93 -16.73
C ASP A 40 5.82 -9.10 -15.21
N HIS A 41 6.95 -9.17 -14.51
CA HIS A 41 6.95 -9.32 -13.06
C HIS A 41 6.46 -8.04 -12.35
N LEU A 42 6.89 -6.86 -12.81
CA LEU A 42 6.36 -5.58 -12.33
C LEU A 42 4.86 -5.46 -12.62
N TYR A 43 4.43 -5.85 -13.82
CA TYR A 43 3.01 -5.82 -14.17
C TYR A 43 2.18 -6.73 -13.26
N ASN A 44 2.68 -7.92 -12.93
CA ASN A 44 1.99 -8.85 -12.04
C ASN A 44 1.85 -8.30 -10.62
N ILE A 45 2.91 -7.73 -10.04
CA ILE A 45 2.85 -7.12 -8.69
C ILE A 45 1.88 -5.92 -8.71
N TYR A 46 1.92 -5.11 -9.77
CA TYR A 46 0.98 -4.03 -9.96
C TYR A 46 -0.48 -4.55 -9.97
N GLN A 47 -0.77 -5.57 -10.78
CA GLN A 47 -2.10 -6.17 -10.87
C GLN A 47 -2.58 -6.77 -9.55
N GLU A 48 -1.71 -7.47 -8.81
CA GLU A 48 -2.02 -8.00 -7.49
C GLU A 48 -2.33 -6.88 -6.50
N SER A 49 -1.50 -5.84 -6.47
CA SER A 49 -1.73 -4.68 -5.61
C SER A 49 -3.06 -4.00 -5.91
N TYR A 50 -3.38 -3.82 -7.20
CA TYR A 50 -4.63 -3.20 -7.64
C TYR A 50 -5.84 -4.04 -7.25
N ARG A 51 -5.77 -5.36 -7.44
CA ARG A 51 -6.83 -6.31 -7.04
C ARG A 51 -7.05 -6.30 -5.53
N CYS A 52 -5.98 -6.29 -4.72
CA CYS A 52 -6.11 -6.17 -3.26
C CYS A 52 -6.94 -4.95 -2.87
N LEU A 53 -6.69 -3.79 -3.49
CA LEU A 53 -7.46 -2.58 -3.24
C LEU A 53 -8.93 -2.72 -3.66
N CYS A 54 -9.20 -3.27 -4.84
CA CYS A 54 -10.57 -3.55 -5.31
C CYS A 54 -11.35 -4.46 -4.35
N PHE A 55 -10.69 -5.44 -3.74
CA PHE A 55 -11.28 -6.37 -2.78
C PHE A 55 -11.21 -5.88 -1.32
N SER A 56 -10.93 -4.59 -1.09
CA SER A 56 -10.85 -3.97 0.25
C SER A 56 -9.76 -4.56 1.17
N LEU A 57 -8.76 -5.24 0.61
CA LEU A 57 -7.56 -5.71 1.31
C LEU A 57 -6.50 -4.59 1.32
N PHE A 58 -6.83 -3.49 2.01
CA PHE A 58 -6.10 -2.22 1.90
C PHE A 58 -4.66 -2.26 2.42
N ASP A 59 -4.43 -2.95 3.53
CA ASP A 59 -3.10 -3.12 4.11
C ASP A 59 -2.18 -3.95 3.20
N ALA A 60 -2.67 -5.08 2.70
CA ALA A 60 -1.97 -5.89 1.71
C ALA A 60 -1.69 -5.09 0.43
N GLY A 61 -2.67 -4.30 -0.04
CA GLY A 61 -2.50 -3.40 -1.18
C GLY A 61 -1.37 -2.40 -0.99
N ILE A 62 -1.29 -1.73 0.17
CA ILE A 62 -0.20 -0.78 0.49
C ILE A 62 1.17 -1.49 0.51
N ILE A 63 1.25 -2.69 1.09
CA ILE A 63 2.49 -3.48 1.15
C ILE A 63 2.95 -3.85 -0.26
N LEU A 64 2.04 -4.35 -1.11
CA LEU A 64 2.33 -4.72 -2.50
C LEU A 64 2.74 -3.51 -3.36
N ILE A 65 2.14 -2.33 -3.14
CA ILE A 65 2.61 -1.07 -3.77
C ILE A 65 4.05 -0.76 -3.35
N GLY A 66 4.39 -0.95 -2.08
CA GLY A 66 5.77 -0.79 -1.61
C GLY A 66 6.74 -1.74 -2.29
N GLN A 67 6.35 -3.00 -2.47
CA GLN A 67 7.15 -3.99 -3.20
C GLN A 67 7.28 -3.63 -4.69
N LEU A 68 6.23 -3.12 -5.32
CA LEU A 68 6.25 -2.63 -6.70
C LEU A 68 7.31 -1.53 -6.90
N LEU A 69 7.29 -0.51 -6.05
CA LEU A 69 8.26 0.60 -6.11
C LEU A 69 9.68 0.13 -5.81
N GLU A 70 9.86 -0.76 -4.83
CA GLU A 70 11.17 -1.33 -4.50
C GLU A 70 11.75 -2.13 -5.67
N LYS A 71 10.96 -3.00 -6.29
CA LYS A 71 11.40 -3.81 -7.43
C LYS A 71 11.70 -2.94 -8.65
N THR A 72 10.86 -1.92 -8.89
CA THR A 72 11.10 -0.91 -9.94
C THR A 72 12.45 -0.24 -9.75
N LEU A 73 12.75 0.25 -8.54
CA LEU A 73 14.03 0.89 -8.23
C LEU A 73 15.22 -0.07 -8.45
N LYS A 74 15.11 -1.33 -8.00
CA LYS A 74 16.16 -2.33 -8.17
C LYS A 74 16.40 -2.68 -9.64
N ILE A 75 15.36 -2.74 -10.47
CA ILE A 75 15.49 -2.91 -11.92
C ILE A 75 16.19 -1.70 -12.55
N ILE A 76 15.85 -0.47 -12.14
CA ILE A 76 16.53 0.73 -12.63
C ILE A 76 18.02 0.70 -12.29
N ILE A 77 18.38 0.31 -11.07
CA ILE A 77 19.77 0.15 -10.65
C ILE A 77 20.47 -0.89 -11.53
N LEU A 78 19.85 -2.06 -11.71
CA LEU A 78 20.40 -3.13 -12.55
C LEU A 78 20.67 -2.62 -13.98
N LEU A 79 19.66 -2.04 -14.63
CA LEU A 79 19.77 -1.56 -16.01
C LEU A 79 20.87 -0.50 -16.18
N LYS A 80 21.05 0.38 -15.18
CA LYS A 80 22.06 1.45 -15.24
C LYS A 80 23.48 1.01 -14.88
N THR A 81 23.63 0.01 -14.02
CA THR A 81 24.94 -0.32 -13.40
C THR A 81 25.47 -1.71 -13.71
N GLY A 82 24.62 -2.66 -14.13
CA GLY A 82 25.01 -4.07 -14.23
C GLY A 82 24.84 -4.87 -12.93
N GLU A 83 24.59 -4.19 -11.81
CA GLU A 83 24.61 -4.76 -10.46
C GLU A 83 23.21 -5.13 -9.95
N VAL A 84 23.09 -6.33 -9.37
CA VAL A 84 21.87 -6.74 -8.66
C VAL A 84 21.92 -6.17 -7.25
N LYS A 85 21.09 -5.17 -6.96
CA LYS A 85 21.03 -4.60 -5.62
C LYS A 85 20.24 -5.49 -4.66
N THR A 86 20.95 -6.14 -3.76
CA THR A 86 20.38 -6.85 -2.61
C THR A 86 20.19 -5.92 -1.42
N GLY A 87 19.27 -6.26 -0.52
CA GLY A 87 18.95 -5.47 0.68
C GLY A 87 17.64 -4.70 0.60
N THR A 88 17.46 -3.79 1.57
CA THR A 88 16.21 -3.08 1.85
C THR A 88 15.93 -1.95 0.86
N MET A 89 14.68 -1.50 0.75
CA MET A 89 14.31 -0.33 -0.07
C MET A 89 15.15 0.91 0.29
N GLY A 90 15.40 1.16 1.58
CA GLY A 90 16.24 2.28 2.02
C GLY A 90 17.67 2.20 1.50
N SER A 91 18.26 1.00 1.51
CA SER A 91 19.61 0.77 0.98
C SER A 91 19.69 1.00 -0.54
N ALA A 92 18.64 0.62 -1.27
CA ALA A 92 18.55 0.83 -2.71
C ALA A 92 18.38 2.32 -3.04
N ILE A 93 17.56 3.05 -2.29
CA ILE A 93 17.39 4.50 -2.43
C ILE A 93 18.72 5.23 -2.20
N GLN A 94 19.45 4.87 -1.15
CA GLN A 94 20.72 5.52 -0.84
C GLN A 94 21.77 5.24 -1.92
N TYR A 95 21.82 4.01 -2.43
CA TYR A 95 22.71 3.66 -3.55
C TYR A 95 22.37 4.46 -4.80
N ALA A 96 21.08 4.56 -5.16
CA ALA A 96 20.61 5.31 -6.31
C ALA A 96 20.94 6.81 -6.21
N PHE A 97 20.82 7.38 -5.02
CA PHE A 97 21.20 8.77 -4.75
C PHE A 97 22.72 8.99 -4.89
N ASN A 98 23.53 8.16 -4.23
CA ASN A 98 25.00 8.31 -4.25
C ASN A 98 25.59 8.17 -5.67
N ASN A 99 24.96 7.39 -6.53
CA ASN A 99 25.39 7.14 -7.91
C ASN A 99 24.66 8.00 -8.95
N ASN A 100 23.83 8.98 -8.54
CA ASN A 100 23.06 9.86 -9.42
C ASN A 100 22.23 9.12 -10.48
N LEU A 101 21.57 8.02 -10.08
CA LEU A 101 20.84 7.15 -11.02
C LEU A 101 19.44 7.67 -11.37
N LEU A 102 18.83 8.45 -10.47
CA LEU A 102 17.47 8.99 -10.58
C LEU A 102 17.49 10.51 -10.31
N PHE A 103 16.45 11.21 -10.78
CA PHE A 103 16.19 12.59 -10.41
C PHE A 103 15.93 12.74 -8.90
N LEU A 104 16.25 13.91 -8.35
CA LEU A 104 16.15 14.18 -6.92
C LEU A 104 14.69 14.10 -6.43
N GLU A 105 13.75 14.48 -7.27
CA GLU A 105 12.31 14.41 -7.03
C GLU A 105 11.85 12.96 -6.81
N ASP A 106 12.35 12.03 -7.61
CA ASP A 106 12.02 10.60 -7.49
C ASP A 106 12.65 9.99 -6.23
N ILE A 107 13.89 10.34 -5.92
CA ILE A 107 14.53 9.96 -4.65
C ILE A 107 13.73 10.48 -3.45
N SER A 108 13.30 11.74 -3.52
CA SER A 108 12.53 12.39 -2.45
C SER A 108 11.16 11.72 -2.27
N PHE A 109 10.50 11.39 -3.38
CA PHE A 109 9.26 10.63 -3.36
C PHE A 109 9.46 9.25 -2.71
N LEU A 110 10.46 8.48 -3.14
CA LEU A 110 10.70 7.14 -2.62
C LEU A 110 10.99 7.19 -1.11
N ARG A 111 11.80 8.15 -0.64
CA ARG A 111 12.05 8.35 0.80
C ARG A 111 10.77 8.69 1.57
N PHE A 112 9.96 9.59 1.03
CA PHE A 112 8.67 9.94 1.61
C PHE A 112 7.75 8.72 1.69
N PHE A 113 7.61 7.98 0.60
CA PHE A 113 6.77 6.80 0.50
C PHE A 113 7.19 5.73 1.50
N THR A 114 8.49 5.39 1.53
CA THR A 114 9.03 4.41 2.47
C THR A 114 8.69 4.78 3.92
N LYS A 115 8.91 6.05 4.30
CA LYS A 115 8.69 6.52 5.66
C LYS A 115 7.22 6.64 6.05
N LYS A 116 6.34 7.05 5.12
CA LYS A 116 4.94 7.40 5.44
C LYS A 116 3.94 6.29 5.16
N PHE A 117 4.27 5.35 4.28
CA PHE A 117 3.38 4.27 3.87
C PHE A 117 3.99 2.91 4.10
N ARG A 118 5.13 2.58 3.48
CA ARG A 118 5.70 1.22 3.58
C ARG A 118 6.01 0.83 5.03
N ASN A 119 6.90 1.57 5.69
CA ASN A 119 7.41 1.18 7.01
C ASN A 119 6.32 1.07 8.09
N PRO A 120 5.37 2.02 8.22
CA PRO A 120 4.28 1.86 9.18
C PRO A 120 3.50 0.55 9.01
N TYR A 121 3.22 0.14 7.77
CA TYR A 121 2.45 -1.07 7.48
C TYR A 121 3.29 -2.34 7.58
N THR A 122 4.54 -2.33 7.09
CA THR A 122 5.45 -3.48 7.19
C THR A 122 5.77 -3.84 8.64
N HIS A 123 5.97 -2.86 9.53
CA HIS A 123 6.29 -3.10 10.94
C HIS A 123 5.05 -3.08 11.86
N LEU A 124 3.84 -3.04 11.29
CA LEU A 124 2.57 -2.99 12.05
C LEU A 124 2.53 -1.87 13.12
N ASN A 125 3.13 -0.71 12.81
CA ASN A 125 3.18 0.42 13.75
C ASN A 125 1.83 1.14 13.78
N LEU A 126 0.92 0.66 14.64
CA LEU A 126 -0.44 1.18 14.77
C LEU A 126 -0.48 2.69 15.07
N LYS A 127 0.48 3.21 15.82
CA LYS A 127 0.55 4.65 16.14
C LYS A 127 0.82 5.50 14.90
N GLU A 128 1.69 5.04 14.00
CA GLU A 128 1.96 5.72 12.73
C GLU A 128 0.86 5.48 11.68
N ILE A 129 0.21 4.31 11.71
CA ILE A 129 -0.93 4.00 10.85
C ILE A 129 -2.15 4.84 11.23
N ILE A 130 -2.53 4.88 12.51
CA ILE A 130 -3.75 5.55 12.95
C ILE A 130 -3.50 7.06 13.15
N GLY A 131 -2.32 7.42 13.64
CA GLY A 131 -2.04 8.78 14.11
C GLY A 131 -2.87 9.11 15.35
N TYR A 132 -3.01 10.41 15.62
CA TYR A 132 -3.92 10.87 16.66
C TYR A 132 -5.36 10.81 16.15
N HIS A 133 -6.17 9.92 16.72
CA HIS A 133 -7.56 9.74 16.33
C HIS A 133 -8.48 9.69 17.56
N PRO A 134 -9.01 10.84 18.01
CA PRO A 134 -9.82 10.90 19.22
C PRO A 134 -11.19 10.24 18.99
N ILE A 135 -11.51 9.23 19.77
CA ILE A 135 -12.81 8.56 19.76
C ILE A 135 -13.58 8.84 21.05
N PRO A 136 -14.91 9.05 20.96
CA PRO A 136 -15.74 9.25 22.13
C PRO A 136 -15.98 7.92 22.85
N ILE A 137 -15.67 7.87 24.13
CA ILE A 137 -16.00 6.76 25.02
C ILE A 137 -16.91 7.22 26.16
N PHE A 138 -17.86 6.36 26.52
CA PHE A 138 -18.73 6.56 27.67
C PHE A 138 -18.33 5.59 28.76
N LYS A 139 -17.81 6.12 29.86
CA LYS A 139 -17.48 5.32 31.04
C LYS A 139 -18.74 5.14 31.88
N TYR A 140 -19.12 3.91 32.15
CA TYR A 140 -20.23 3.57 33.03
C TYR A 140 -19.91 2.30 33.81
N SER A 141 -20.59 2.12 34.94
CA SER A 141 -20.43 0.91 35.75
C SER A 141 -21.11 -0.27 35.06
N THR A 142 -20.38 -1.38 34.92
CA THR A 142 -20.92 -2.65 34.42
C THR A 142 -21.71 -3.41 35.49
N GLY A 143 -21.64 -2.99 36.75
CA GLY A 143 -22.24 -3.72 37.88
C GLY A 143 -21.52 -5.03 38.22
N LYS A 144 -22.17 -5.89 39.02
CA LYS A 144 -21.63 -7.18 39.48
C LYS A 144 -22.27 -8.39 38.79
N THR A 145 -23.47 -8.23 38.22
CA THR A 145 -24.17 -9.29 37.48
C THR A 145 -24.45 -8.89 36.03
N ILE A 146 -24.91 -9.85 35.22
CA ILE A 146 -25.30 -9.61 33.83
C ILE A 146 -26.54 -8.69 33.77
N GLU A 147 -27.47 -8.84 34.72
CA GLU A 147 -28.65 -8.00 34.83
C GLU A 147 -28.27 -6.55 35.11
N ASP A 148 -27.29 -6.32 35.99
CA ASP A 148 -26.75 -4.98 36.23
C ASP A 148 -26.13 -4.38 34.96
N LEU A 149 -25.38 -5.17 34.19
CA LEU A 149 -24.76 -4.73 32.95
C LEU A 149 -25.83 -4.28 31.95
N ILE A 150 -26.88 -5.07 31.76
CA ILE A 150 -27.99 -4.75 30.86
C ILE A 150 -28.70 -3.48 31.32
N TYR A 151 -29.06 -3.40 32.60
CA TYR A 151 -29.74 -2.24 33.17
C TYR A 151 -28.91 -0.97 33.04
N ASN A 152 -27.63 -1.02 33.43
CA ASN A 152 -26.73 0.12 33.38
C ASN A 152 -26.43 0.57 31.93
N THR A 153 -26.37 -0.38 30.98
CA THR A 153 -26.23 -0.06 29.56
C THR A 153 -27.47 0.67 29.02
N GLN A 154 -28.67 0.22 29.37
CA GLN A 154 -29.91 0.91 28.97
C GLN A 154 -30.01 2.32 29.60
N LEU A 155 -29.65 2.42 30.88
CA LEU A 155 -29.65 3.69 31.61
C LEU A 155 -28.67 4.70 31.01
N ILE A 156 -27.44 4.28 30.70
CA ILE A 156 -26.44 5.17 30.11
C ILE A 156 -26.86 5.59 28.70
N MET A 157 -27.40 4.68 27.87
CA MET A 157 -27.92 5.02 26.54
C MET A 157 -29.04 6.06 26.60
N LYS A 158 -29.96 5.95 27.57
CA LYS A 158 -31.01 6.96 27.80
C LYS A 158 -30.39 8.32 28.15
N LYS A 159 -29.45 8.34 29.10
CA LYS A 159 -28.76 9.58 29.51
C LYS A 159 -27.98 10.24 28.38
N ILE A 160 -27.36 9.46 27.49
CA ILE A 160 -26.67 9.95 26.29
C ILE A 160 -27.67 10.63 25.35
N ARG A 161 -28.80 9.98 25.05
CA ARG A 161 -29.85 10.56 24.17
C ARG A 161 -30.47 11.83 24.75
N GLU A 162 -30.57 11.92 26.06
CA GLU A 162 -31.05 13.11 26.78
C GLU A 162 -29.99 14.21 26.93
N GLY A 163 -28.75 14.02 26.43
CA GLY A 163 -27.68 15.00 26.56
C GLY A 163 -27.15 15.19 27.99
N LYS A 164 -27.43 14.24 28.90
CA LYS A 164 -27.05 14.33 30.32
C LYS A 164 -25.64 13.80 30.61
N VAL A 165 -24.99 13.17 29.64
CA VAL A 165 -23.64 12.61 29.76
C VAL A 165 -22.82 12.99 28.54
N ASN A 166 -21.66 13.59 28.79
CA ASN A 166 -20.70 13.93 27.75
C ASN A 166 -19.70 12.79 27.53
N PRO A 167 -19.27 12.56 26.27
CA PRO A 167 -18.23 11.59 25.99
C PRO A 167 -16.89 12.06 26.56
N HIS A 168 -16.05 11.10 26.93
CA HIS A 168 -14.63 11.34 27.15
C HIS A 168 -13.90 10.97 25.86
N PHE A 169 -12.97 11.80 25.41
CA PHE A 169 -12.20 11.50 24.22
C PHE A 169 -10.90 10.80 24.60
N VAL A 170 -10.64 9.66 23.96
CA VAL A 170 -9.38 8.93 24.08
C VAL A 170 -8.79 8.74 22.69
N ASP A 171 -7.47 8.75 22.59
CA ASP A 171 -6.81 8.47 21.33
C ASP A 171 -6.94 6.97 21.01
N ALA A 172 -7.50 6.63 19.85
CA ALA A 172 -7.65 5.25 19.41
C ALA A 172 -6.30 4.52 19.28
N SER A 173 -5.19 5.24 19.08
CA SER A 173 -3.85 4.64 19.00
C SER A 173 -3.32 4.14 20.36
N SER A 174 -3.96 4.52 21.46
CA SER A 174 -3.53 4.18 22.83
C SER A 174 -3.94 2.78 23.28
N ASP A 175 -4.86 2.13 22.59
CA ASP A 175 -5.41 0.82 22.93
C ASP A 175 -5.63 -0.01 21.66
N SER A 176 -5.22 -1.29 21.68
CA SER A 176 -5.25 -2.15 20.48
C SER A 176 -6.66 -2.50 20.01
N LEU A 177 -7.64 -2.60 20.93
CA LEU A 177 -9.03 -2.85 20.58
C LEU A 177 -9.62 -1.62 19.91
N LEU A 178 -9.40 -0.45 20.49
CA LEU A 178 -9.85 0.82 19.91
C LEU A 178 -9.23 1.06 18.53
N ALA A 179 -7.92 0.78 18.41
CA ALA A 179 -7.19 0.84 17.16
C ALA A 179 -7.83 -0.08 16.09
N SER A 180 -8.19 -1.32 16.46
CA SER A 180 -8.81 -2.28 15.55
C SER A 180 -10.17 -1.81 15.01
N MET A 181 -10.92 -1.02 15.77
CA MET A 181 -12.22 -0.49 15.38
C MET A 181 -12.14 0.62 14.35
N VAL A 182 -11.08 1.44 14.38
CA VAL A 182 -10.92 2.60 13.48
C VAL A 182 -10.01 2.31 12.29
N LYS A 183 -9.11 1.32 12.42
CA LYS A 183 -8.10 0.98 11.42
C LYS A 183 -8.69 0.70 10.03
N PRO A 184 -9.80 -0.06 9.85
CA PRO A 184 -10.32 -0.35 8.50
C PRO A 184 -10.65 0.90 7.69
N GLU A 185 -11.29 1.90 8.31
CA GLU A 185 -11.63 3.17 7.65
C GLU A 185 -10.39 4.04 7.36
N ILE A 186 -9.41 4.00 8.27
CA ILE A 186 -8.13 4.71 8.09
C ILE A 186 -7.32 4.07 6.95
N ASP A 187 -7.24 2.75 6.92
CA ASP A 187 -6.56 1.98 5.89
C ASP A 187 -7.17 2.23 4.53
N LYS A 188 -8.51 2.22 4.42
CA LYS A 188 -9.21 2.57 3.19
C LYS A 188 -8.76 3.93 2.65
N LYS A 189 -8.80 4.97 3.48
CA LYS A 189 -8.42 6.34 3.07
C LYS A 189 -6.95 6.43 2.68
N LYS A 190 -6.06 5.83 3.49
CA LYS A 190 -4.62 5.82 3.23
C LYS A 190 -4.28 5.03 1.98
N ALA A 191 -4.90 3.88 1.76
CA ALA A 191 -4.66 3.02 0.61
C ALA A 191 -5.13 3.67 -0.69
N LEU A 192 -6.29 4.32 -0.70
CA LEU A 192 -6.76 5.09 -1.86
C LEU A 192 -5.80 6.22 -2.20
N PHE A 193 -5.41 7.04 -1.21
CA PHE A 193 -4.43 8.11 -1.43
C PHE A 193 -3.07 7.56 -1.90
N CYS A 194 -2.59 6.49 -1.27
CA CYS A 194 -1.36 5.79 -1.62
C CYS A 194 -1.38 5.31 -3.06
N ALA A 195 -2.46 4.66 -3.50
CA ALA A 195 -2.63 4.16 -4.86
C ALA A 195 -2.51 5.28 -5.89
N TRP A 196 -3.19 6.41 -5.67
CA TRP A 196 -3.10 7.56 -6.55
C TRP A 196 -1.66 8.06 -6.71
N ILE A 197 -0.98 8.37 -5.62
CA ILE A 197 0.36 8.94 -5.70
C ILE A 197 1.41 7.93 -6.19
N ALA A 198 1.28 6.66 -5.80
CA ALA A 198 2.28 5.66 -6.06
C ALA A 198 2.17 5.06 -7.46
N TYR A 199 0.95 4.83 -7.97
CA TYR A 199 0.79 4.33 -9.33
C TYR A 199 1.18 5.38 -10.37
N MET A 200 0.82 6.65 -10.16
CA MET A 200 1.29 7.73 -11.04
C MET A 200 2.82 7.80 -11.06
N LYS A 201 3.46 7.75 -9.89
CA LYS A 201 4.92 7.81 -9.83
C LYS A 201 5.59 6.55 -10.38
N PHE A 202 5.01 5.37 -10.13
CA PHE A 202 5.49 4.12 -10.73
C PHE A 202 5.43 4.18 -12.26
N GLU A 203 4.31 4.64 -12.82
CA GLU A 203 4.15 4.80 -14.27
C GLU A 203 5.19 5.76 -14.86
N GLU A 204 5.39 6.91 -14.19
CA GLU A 204 6.40 7.90 -14.57
C GLU A 204 7.81 7.30 -14.55
N MET A 205 8.18 6.62 -13.46
CA MET A 205 9.48 5.98 -13.32
C MET A 205 9.70 4.89 -14.38
N ALA A 206 8.70 4.05 -14.64
CA ALA A 206 8.76 3.04 -15.68
C ALA A 206 9.02 3.66 -17.06
N LYS A 207 8.27 4.71 -17.41
CA LYS A 207 8.43 5.43 -18.70
C LYS A 207 9.78 6.13 -18.83
N ILE A 208 10.32 6.68 -17.74
CA ILE A 208 11.58 7.45 -17.78
C ILE A 208 12.81 6.53 -17.78
N TYR A 209 12.80 5.49 -16.95
CA TYR A 209 14.01 4.72 -16.60
C TYR A 209 14.02 3.28 -17.10
N ILE A 210 12.90 2.75 -17.60
CA ILE A 210 12.78 1.36 -18.05
C ILE A 210 12.27 1.38 -19.50
N LYS A 211 13.14 1.72 -20.45
CA LYS A 211 12.82 1.77 -21.88
C LYS A 211 13.42 0.57 -22.62
N PRO A 212 12.89 0.18 -23.80
CA PRO A 212 13.46 -0.92 -24.59
C PRO A 212 14.96 -0.72 -24.88
N LYS A 213 15.35 0.52 -25.19
CA LYS A 213 16.75 0.90 -25.41
C LYS A 213 17.65 0.68 -24.19
N ASP A 214 17.12 0.81 -22.97
CA ASP A 214 17.90 0.56 -21.75
C ASP A 214 18.20 -0.93 -21.58
N PHE A 215 17.27 -1.81 -21.99
CA PHE A 215 17.52 -3.25 -22.06
C PHE A 215 18.53 -3.61 -23.15
N GLU A 216 18.42 -3.02 -24.34
CA GLU A 216 19.39 -3.21 -25.44
C GLU A 216 20.81 -2.80 -24.98
N ASN A 217 20.94 -1.60 -24.43
CA ASN A 217 22.20 -1.09 -23.89
C ASN A 217 22.77 -2.00 -22.79
N TYR A 218 21.91 -2.57 -21.94
CA TYR A 218 22.32 -3.50 -20.91
C TYR A 218 22.83 -4.80 -21.53
N ILE A 219 22.10 -5.37 -22.50
CA ILE A 219 22.45 -6.62 -23.18
C ILE A 219 23.83 -6.49 -23.84
N GLU A 220 24.07 -5.38 -24.53
CA GLU A 220 25.35 -5.10 -25.19
C GLU A 220 26.51 -5.02 -24.19
N LYS A 221 26.29 -4.48 -22.99
CA LYS A 221 27.35 -4.23 -22.00
C LYS A 221 27.59 -5.39 -21.03
N PHE A 222 26.52 -6.08 -20.63
CA PHE A 222 26.52 -6.98 -19.48
C PHE A 222 25.92 -8.36 -19.76
N GLY A 223 25.41 -8.59 -20.98
CA GLY A 223 24.68 -9.81 -21.34
C GLY A 223 23.21 -9.79 -20.90
N SER A 224 22.55 -10.95 -20.88
CA SER A 224 21.10 -11.04 -20.60
C SER A 224 20.72 -10.49 -19.21
N PRO A 225 19.74 -9.55 -19.10
CA PRO A 225 19.24 -9.06 -17.81
C PRO A 225 18.20 -10.00 -17.17
N TYR A 226 17.55 -10.86 -17.96
CA TYR A 226 16.32 -11.55 -17.54
C TYR A 226 16.52 -12.49 -16.35
N ASP A 227 17.60 -13.28 -16.35
CA ASP A 227 17.92 -14.18 -15.23
C ASP A 227 18.19 -13.42 -13.94
N LYS A 228 18.80 -12.23 -14.05
CA LYS A 228 19.10 -11.37 -12.91
C LYS A 228 17.83 -10.69 -12.39
N ILE A 229 16.93 -10.24 -13.27
CA ILE A 229 15.63 -9.66 -12.89
C ILE A 229 14.80 -10.66 -12.09
N ALA A 230 14.76 -11.93 -12.53
CA ALA A 230 14.07 -12.98 -11.80
C ALA A 230 14.63 -13.20 -10.38
N SER A 231 15.94 -12.99 -10.18
CA SER A 231 16.59 -13.08 -8.87
C SER A 231 16.42 -11.84 -7.97
N ILE A 232 15.83 -10.76 -8.46
CA ILE A 232 15.55 -9.57 -7.63
C ILE A 232 14.42 -9.91 -6.65
N THR A 233 14.81 -10.15 -5.40
CA THR A 233 13.89 -10.32 -4.27
C THR A 233 13.68 -9.00 -3.53
N THR A 234 12.47 -8.84 -3.00
CA THR A 234 12.20 -7.89 -1.92
C THR A 234 12.65 -8.57 -0.63
N ASN A 235 13.66 -8.02 0.03
CA ASN A 235 14.09 -8.56 1.33
C ASN A 235 13.21 -7.91 2.40
N GLU A 236 12.63 -8.73 3.26
CA GLU A 236 12.13 -8.26 4.55
C GLU A 236 13.32 -7.86 5.40
N ASP A 237 13.17 -6.78 6.17
CA ASP A 237 14.19 -6.34 7.10
C ASP A 237 14.43 -7.49 8.10
N SER A 238 15.55 -8.20 7.95
CA SER A 238 16.07 -9.05 9.02
C SER A 238 16.66 -8.11 10.07
N ASP A 239 15.97 -8.00 11.21
CA ASP A 239 16.48 -7.35 12.43
C ASP A 239 17.89 -7.81 12.79
#